data_AF-G0L2C8-F1
#
_entry.id   AF-G0L2C8-F1
#
_cell.length_a   1.000
_cell.length_b   1.000
_cell.length_c   1.000
_cell.angle_alpha   90.00
_cell.angle_beta   90.00
_cell.angle_gamma   90.00
#
_symmetry.space_group_name_H-M   'P 1'
#
loop_
_entity.id
_entity.type
_entity.pdbx_description
1 polymer ?
#
loop_
_entity_poly.entity_id
_entity_poly.type
_entity_poly.pdbx_seq_one_letter_code
_entity_poly.pdbx_strand_id
1 'polypeptide(L)' 'MKIADLSIADCKSAIDFIEELKNNRLELLKTQDLDSNKDDTIKSLHELQYNIRNSLFKRLMKMRTKLE' A
#
# COMPACT_ATOMS: atom_id res chain seq x y z
N MET A 1 4.33 4.01 15.32
CA MET A 1 2.90 4.06 14.98
C MET A 1 2.55 2.78 14.24
N LYS A 2 1.57 1.99 14.70
CA LYS A 2 1.22 0.72 14.04
C LYS A 2 0.18 1.01 12.95
N ILE A 3 0.13 0.19 11.89
CA ILE A 3 -0.90 0.30 10.83
C ILE A 3 -2.32 0.23 11.43
N ALA A 4 -2.50 -0.47 12.54
CA ALA A 4 -3.76 -0.56 13.27
C ALA A 4 -4.25 0.78 13.85
N ASP A 5 -3.35 1.74 14.06
CA ASP A 5 -3.64 3.03 14.69
C ASP A 5 -4.09 4.09 13.66
N LEU A 6 -3.93 3.82 12.36
CA LEU A 6 -4.32 4.73 11.28
C LEU A 6 -5.84 4.87 11.17
N SER A 7 -6.36 6.05 10.83
CA SER A 7 -7.77 6.18 10.46
C SER A 7 -8.07 5.53 9.10
N ILE A 8 -9.35 5.41 8.73
CA ILE A 8 -9.72 4.92 7.39
C ILE A 8 -9.22 5.88 6.30
N ALA A 9 -9.28 7.18 6.56
CA ALA A 9 -8.76 8.21 5.65
C ALA A 9 -7.24 8.07 5.50
N ASP A 10 -6.52 7.90 6.61
CA ASP A 10 -5.06 7.71 6.57
C ASP A 10 -4.67 6.44 5.80
N CYS A 11 -5.41 5.34 5.97
CA CYS A 11 -5.18 4.12 5.19
C CYS A 11 -5.37 4.35 3.69
N LYS A 12 -6.39 5.11 3.28
CA LYS A 12 -6.60 5.45 1.86
C LYS A 12 -5.46 6.32 1.33
N SER A 13 -5.17 7.44 2.00
CA SER A 13 -4.08 8.34 1.60
C SER A 13 -2.73 7.64 1.52
N ALA A 14 -2.45 6.71 2.45
CA ALA A 14 -1.23 5.91 2.43
C ALA A 14 -1.18 4.96 1.23
N ILE A 15 -2.30 4.31 0.86
CA ILE A 15 -2.35 3.44 -0.33
C ILE A 15 -2.09 4.25 -1.60
N ASP A 16 -2.68 5.43 -1.71
CA ASP A 16 -2.52 6.32 -2.88
C ASP A 16 -1.06 6.80 -3.00
N PHE A 17 -0.48 7.24 -1.87
CA PHE A 17 0.93 7.65 -1.83
C PHE A 17 1.91 6.52 -2.18
N ILE A 18 1.66 5.30 -1.70
CA ILE A 18 2.50 4.13 -2.05
C ILE A 18 2.39 3.81 -3.55
N GLU A 19 1.22 3.97 -4.15
CA GLU A 19 1.05 3.76 -5.59
C GLU A 19 1.84 4.79 -6.40
N GLU A 20 1.84 6.05 -5.98
CA GLU A 20 2.67 7.10 -6.58
C GLU A 20 4.17 6.77 -6.49
N LEU A 21 4.65 6.36 -5.31
CA LEU A 21 6.04 5.95 -5.12
C LEU A 21 6.43 4.76 -6.00
N LYS A 22 5.55 3.78 -6.16
CA LYS A 22 5.77 2.63 -7.05
C LYS A 22 5.91 3.08 -8.50
N ASN A 23 5.02 3.96 -8.97
CA ASN A 23 5.06 4.46 -10.33
C ASN A 23 6.34 5.26 -10.59
N ASN A 24 6.71 6.15 -9.67
CA ASN A 24 7.97 6.90 -9.76
C ASN A 24 9.19 5.97 -9.80
N ARG A 25 9.20 4.90 -9.01
CA ARG A 25 10.29 3.91 -9.03
C ARG A 25 10.32 3.13 -10.35
N LEU A 26 9.17 2.71 -10.86
CA LEU A 26 9.06 2.01 -12.14
C LEU A 26 9.57 2.86 -13.31
N GLU A 27 9.23 4.14 -13.34
CA GLU A 27 9.74 5.08 -14.33
C GLU A 27 11.26 5.22 -14.24
N LEU A 28 11.80 5.37 -13.03
CA LEU A 28 13.25 5.47 -12.85
C LEU A 28 13.99 4.20 -13.29
N LEU A 29 13.47 3.02 -12.95
CA LEU A 29 14.04 1.74 -13.40
C LEU A 29 14.00 1.63 -14.92
N LYS A 30 12.91 2.05 -15.55
CA LYS A 30 12.77 2.09 -17.02
C LYS A 30 13.81 3.00 -17.66
N THR A 31 14.08 4.18 -17.08
CA THR A 31 15.12 5.10 -17.58
C THR A 31 16.54 4.55 -17.41
N GLN A 32 16.73 3.61 -16.49
CA GLN A 32 18.01 2.97 -16.18
C GLN A 32 18.17 1.60 -16.86
N ASP A 33 17.20 1.16 -17.67
CA ASP A 33 17.13 -0.18 -18.28
C ASP A 33 17.29 -1.32 -17.26
N LEU A 34 16.68 -1.14 -16.08
CA LEU A 34 16.71 -2.11 -14.98
C LEU A 34 15.42 -2.93 -14.91
N ASP A 35 15.56 -4.23 -14.64
CA ASP A 35 14.46 -5.16 -14.44
C ASP A 35 13.72 -4.87 -13.13
N SER A 36 12.48 -4.41 -13.23
CA SER A 36 11.63 -4.08 -12.08
C SER A 36 11.26 -5.28 -11.21
N ASN A 37 11.35 -6.51 -11.73
CA ASN A 37 11.08 -7.71 -10.94
C ASN A 37 12.20 -8.02 -9.94
N LYS A 38 13.39 -7.46 -10.17
CA LYS A 38 14.55 -7.59 -9.27
C LYS A 38 14.66 -6.44 -8.28
N ASP A 39 13.77 -5.46 -8.35
CA ASP A 39 13.80 -4.30 -7.47
C ASP A 39 13.13 -4.58 -6.12
N ASP A 40 13.93 -4.66 -5.06
CA ASP A 40 13.43 -4.93 -3.72
C ASP A 40 12.63 -3.77 -3.12
N THR A 41 12.79 -2.55 -3.66
CA THR A 41 11.97 -1.39 -3.23
C THR A 41 10.52 -1.57 -3.70
N ILE A 42 10.31 -1.96 -4.97
CA ILE A 42 8.97 -2.26 -5.50
C ILE A 42 8.31 -3.39 -4.72
N LYS A 43 9.05 -4.47 -4.43
CA LYS A 43 8.53 -5.58 -3.61
C LYS A 43 8.11 -5.11 -2.21
N SER A 44 8.96 -4.32 -1.55
CA SER A 44 8.68 -3.77 -0.21
C SER A 44 7.46 -2.84 -0.22
N LEU A 45 7.34 -1.99 -1.25
CA LEU A 45 6.17 -1.12 -1.42
C LEU A 45 4.89 -1.92 -1.68
N HIS A 46 4.97 -2.99 -2.47
CA HIS A 46 3.84 -3.89 -2.71
C HIS A 46 3.37 -4.58 -1.42
N GLU A 47 4.31 -5.10 -0.61
CA GLU A 47 3.99 -5.73 0.67
C GLU A 47 3.36 -4.72 1.65
N LEU A 48 3.89 -3.51 1.72
CA LEU A 48 3.33 -2.45 2.56
C LEU A 48 1.89 -2.09 2.12
N GLN A 49 1.67 -1.92 0.82
CA GLN A 49 0.35 -1.64 0.26
C GLN A 49 -0.64 -2.76 0.60
N TYR A 50 -0.22 -4.01 0.45
CA TYR A 50 -1.02 -5.19 0.78
C TYR A 50 -1.40 -5.21 2.27
N ASN A 51 -0.44 -4.95 3.16
CA ASN A 51 -0.66 -4.92 4.61
C ASN A 51 -1.67 -3.83 5.02
N ILE A 52 -1.58 -2.63 4.43
CA ILE A 52 -2.53 -1.54 4.69
C ILE A 52 -3.93 -1.90 4.17
N ARG A 53 -4.04 -2.44 2.93
CA ARG A 53 -5.31 -2.91 2.36
C ARG A 53 -5.97 -3.97 3.23
N ASN A 54 -5.20 -4.95 3.71
CA ASN A 54 -5.71 -5.99 4.61
C ASN A 54 -6.18 -5.44 5.95
N SER A 55 -5.45 -4.49 6.53
CA SER A 55 -5.88 -3.81 7.77
C SER A 55 -7.19 -3.05 7.56
N LEU A 56 -7.28 -2.27 6.47
CA LEU A 56 -8.48 -1.54 6.11
C LEU A 56 -9.67 -2.48 5.89
N PHE A 57 -9.48 -3.55 5.11
CA PHE A 57 -10.52 -4.54 4.84
C PHE A 57 -11.05 -5.17 6.15
N LYS A 58 -10.17 -5.62 7.04
CA LYS A 58 -10.55 -6.18 8.35
C LYS A 58 -11.39 -5.21 9.17
N ARG A 59 -11.08 -3.91 9.12
CA ARG A 59 -11.82 -2.86 9.84
C ARG A 59 -13.20 -2.61 9.23
N LEU A 60 -13.29 -2.54 7.90
CA LEU A 60 -14.55 -2.37 7.18
C LEU A 60 -15.50 -3.56 7.45
N MET A 61 -14.99 -4.78 7.43
CA MET A 61 -15.79 -5.97 7.74
C MET A 61 -16.32 -5.95 9.18
N LYS A 62 -15.50 -5.56 10.15
CA LYS A 62 -15.94 -5.40 11.55
C LYS A 62 -17.02 -4.32 11.72
N MET A 63 -16.98 -3.26 10.92
CA MET A 63 -18.03 -2.23 10.94
C MET A 63 -19.34 -2.78 10.37
N ARG A 64 -19.28 -3.51 9.25
CA ARG A 64 -20.45 -4.14 8.65
C ARG A 64 -21.15 -5.08 9.62
N THR A 65 -20.42 -5.98 10.28
CA THR A 65 -21.00 -6.95 11.23
C THR A 65 -21.57 -6.31 12.51
N LYS A 66 -21.28 -5.03 12.79
CA LYS A 66 -21.86 -4.29 13.91
C LYS A 66 -23.15 -3.56 13.54
N LEU A 67 -23.47 -3.48 12.25
CA LEU A 67 -24.66 -2.83 11.72
C LEU A 67 -25.78 -3.86 11.42
N GLU A 68 -25.45 -5.15 11.38
CA GLU A 68 -26.37 -6.29 11.32
C GLU A 68 -26.74 -6.74 12.75
#